data_AF-A0A4P2QP59-F1
#
_entry.id   AF-A0A4P2QP59-F1
#
_cell.length_a   1.000
_cell.length_b   1.000
_cell.length_c   1.000
_cell.angle_alpha   90.00
_cell.angle_beta   90.00
_cell.angle_gamma   90.00
#
_symmetry.space_group_name_H-M   'P 1'
#
loop_
_entity.id
_entity.type
_entity.pdbx_description
1 polymer ?
#
loop_
_entity_poly.entity_id
_entity_poly.type
_entity_poly.pdbx_seq_one_letter_code
_entity_poly.pdbx_strand_id
1 'polypeptide(L)'
;MIGPDFLHVTPLSLPEVSVPTGTAAAITGTATRASTGILIQAPASNTADVYIGAAGVTASTGVILIPGGSISIELADASKVYAISGSANQKLRVLVV
;
A
#
# COMPACT_ATOMS: atom_id res chain seq x y z
N MET A 1 32.22 -29.76 0.30
CA MET A 1 30.77 -29.69 0.09
C MET A 1 30.36 -28.23 0.25
N ILE A 2 30.29 -27.48 -0.85
CA ILE A 2 29.82 -26.09 -0.83
C ILE A 2 28.32 -26.20 -1.10
N GLY A 3 27.50 -25.91 -0.10
CA GLY A 3 26.05 -25.88 -0.25
C GLY A 3 25.66 -24.80 -1.25
N PRO A 4 24.57 -24.97 -2.04
CA PRO A 4 24.10 -23.90 -2.90
C PRO A 4 23.65 -22.76 -1.98
N ASP A 5 24.37 -21.65 -2.05
CA ASP A 5 23.95 -20.36 -1.52
C ASP A 5 22.62 -20.05 -2.21
N PHE A 6 21.53 -20.41 -1.53
CA PHE A 6 20.19 -20.03 -1.94
C PHE A 6 20.20 -18.52 -1.92
N LEU A 7 20.19 -17.93 -3.12
CA LEU A 7 20.03 -16.51 -3.36
C LEU A 7 19.13 -15.96 -2.26
N HIS A 8 19.72 -15.16 -1.37
CA HIS A 8 18.96 -14.33 -0.47
C HIS A 8 18.30 -13.30 -1.39
N VAL A 9 17.19 -13.71 -2.02
CA VAL A 9 16.24 -12.80 -2.62
C VAL A 9 15.70 -12.02 -1.45
N THR A 10 16.41 -10.94 -1.09
CA THR A 10 15.83 -9.89 -0.27
C THR A 10 14.53 -9.56 -0.99
N PRO A 11 13.36 -9.87 -0.41
CA PRO A 11 12.11 -9.47 -1.03
C PRO A 11 12.24 -7.97 -1.25
N LEU A 12 11.82 -7.48 -2.42
CA LEU A 12 11.80 -6.05 -2.70
C LEU A 12 11.04 -5.37 -1.57
N SER A 13 11.76 -4.85 -0.57
CA SER A 13 11.16 -4.25 0.61
C SER A 13 10.86 -2.82 0.22
N LEU A 14 9.75 -2.68 -0.49
CA LEU A 14 9.20 -1.37 -0.79
C LEU A 14 9.02 -0.62 0.54
N PRO A 15 9.27 0.70 0.55
CA PRO A 15 9.10 1.49 1.75
C PRO A 15 7.66 1.33 2.28
N GLU A 16 7.55 1.11 3.59
CA GLU A 16 6.26 0.99 4.25
C GLU A 16 5.73 2.37 4.63
N VAL A 17 4.48 2.63 4.27
CA VAL A 17 3.75 3.85 4.62
C VAL A 17 2.74 3.51 5.70
N SER A 18 2.75 4.28 6.79
CA SER A 18 1.75 4.16 7.85
C SER A 18 0.40 4.69 7.38
N VAL A 19 -0.65 3.92 7.65
CA VAL A 19 -2.03 4.29 7.32
C VAL A 19 -2.66 4.98 8.51
N PRO A 20 -3.28 6.17 8.33
CA PRO A 20 -3.95 6.87 9.41
C PRO A 20 -5.28 6.20 9.81
N THR A 21 -5.71 6.50 11.03
CA THR A 21 -7.05 6.20 11.53
C THR A 21 -7.92 7.46 11.58
N GLY A 22 -9.20 7.34 11.26
CA GLY A 22 -10.18 8.44 11.35
C GLY A 22 -10.30 9.29 10.08
N THR A 23 -9.19 9.86 9.60
CA THR A 23 -9.17 10.66 8.36
C THR A 23 -8.21 10.05 7.34
N ALA A 24 -8.64 9.90 6.10
CA ALA A 24 -7.78 9.39 5.04
C ALA A 24 -6.62 10.35 4.73
N ALA A 25 -5.44 9.78 4.47
CA ALA A 25 -4.27 10.54 4.03
C ALA A 25 -3.68 9.96 2.74
N ALA A 26 -3.00 10.81 1.98
CA ALA A 26 -2.34 10.41 0.74
C ALA A 26 -1.18 9.44 1.02
N ILE A 27 -1.04 8.41 0.19
CA ILE A 27 -0.03 7.35 0.41
C ILE A 27 1.40 7.79 0.07
N THR A 28 1.62 8.68 -0.90
CA THR A 28 2.97 9.11 -1.30
C THR A 28 3.34 10.53 -0.85
N GLY A 29 2.41 11.30 -0.26
CA GLY A 29 2.61 12.66 0.28
C GLY A 29 3.13 13.74 -0.71
N THR A 30 3.62 13.32 -1.87
CA THR A 30 4.26 14.11 -2.92
C THR A 30 3.83 13.56 -4.28
N ALA A 31 3.70 14.45 -5.27
CA ALA A 31 3.29 14.11 -6.63
C ALA A 31 4.24 13.04 -7.20
N THR A 32 3.71 11.85 -7.47
CA THR A 32 4.49 10.69 -7.89
C THR A 32 3.82 10.12 -9.13
N ARG A 33 4.31 10.52 -10.30
CA ARG A 33 3.75 10.08 -11.58
C ARG A 33 4.00 8.60 -11.80
N ALA A 34 2.94 7.87 -12.12
CA ALA A 34 3.01 6.51 -12.62
C ALA A 34 2.97 6.54 -14.14
N SER A 35 3.80 5.72 -14.78
CA SER A 35 3.84 5.59 -16.23
C SER A 35 3.02 4.39 -16.71
N THR A 36 2.93 3.36 -15.87
CA THR A 36 2.26 2.09 -16.14
C THR A 36 1.15 1.83 -15.13
N GLY A 37 1.38 2.14 -13.85
CA GLY A 37 0.37 1.96 -12.80
C GLY A 37 0.95 1.97 -11.39
N ILE A 38 0.08 1.82 -10.40
CA ILE A 38 0.44 1.85 -8.99
C ILE A 38 0.00 0.55 -8.35
N LEU A 39 0.96 -0.23 -7.87
CA LEU A 39 0.70 -1.42 -7.07
C LEU A 39 0.74 -1.05 -5.59
N ILE A 40 -0.31 -1.41 -4.88
CA ILE A 40 -0.47 -1.17 -3.44
C ILE A 40 -0.67 -2.51 -2.76
N GLN A 41 0.11 -2.76 -1.73
CA GLN A 41 0.06 -4.01 -0.98
C GLN A 41 -0.06 -3.73 0.52
N ALA A 42 -0.99 -4.41 1.18
CA ALA A 42 -1.03 -4.49 2.63
C ALA A 42 -0.10 -5.62 3.10
N PRO A 43 0.87 -5.36 4.00
CA PRO A 43 1.65 -6.43 4.60
C PRO A 43 0.76 -7.45 5.31
N ALA A 44 1.14 -8.72 5.28
CA ALA A 44 0.44 -9.79 6.01
C ALA A 44 0.49 -9.61 7.54
N SER A 45 1.38 -8.75 8.04
CA SER A 45 1.45 -8.38 9.46
C SER A 45 0.36 -7.40 9.90
N ASN A 46 -0.40 -6.81 8.96
CA ASN A 46 -1.56 -6.00 9.31
C ASN A 46 -2.62 -6.88 9.99
N THR A 47 -3.30 -6.35 11.01
CA THR A 47 -4.31 -7.10 11.78
C THR A 47 -5.76 -6.72 11.45
N ALA A 48 -5.95 -5.81 10.49
CA ALA A 48 -7.21 -5.18 10.14
C ALA A 48 -7.15 -4.70 8.69
N ASP A 49 -8.33 -4.47 8.12
CA ASP A 49 -8.46 -4.06 6.73
C ASP A 49 -8.03 -2.61 6.51
N VAL A 50 -7.42 -2.37 5.36
CA VAL A 50 -7.07 -1.04 4.88
C VAL A 50 -7.97 -0.67 3.72
N TYR A 51 -8.47 0.56 3.70
CA TYR A 51 -9.38 1.06 2.68
C TYR A 51 -8.64 2.05 1.79
N ILE A 52 -8.61 1.78 0.49
CA ILE A 52 -7.91 2.57 -0.52
C ILE A 52 -8.94 3.32 -1.38
N GLY A 53 -8.65 4.57 -1.73
CA GLY A 53 -9.50 5.33 -2.63
C GLY A 53 -8.94 6.72 -2.96
N ALA A 54 -9.83 7.60 -3.40
CA ALA A 54 -9.50 9.02 -3.61
C ALA A 54 -9.54 9.81 -2.30
N ALA A 55 -9.28 11.12 -2.39
CA ALA A 55 -9.39 12.03 -1.25
C ALA A 55 -10.76 11.89 -0.56
N GLY A 56 -10.75 11.71 0.77
CA GLY A 56 -11.97 11.50 1.56
C GLY A 56 -12.51 10.07 1.57
N VAL A 57 -11.73 9.07 1.14
CA VAL A 57 -12.10 7.66 1.27
C VAL A 57 -12.45 7.29 2.72
N THR A 58 -13.46 6.46 2.89
CA THR A 58 -13.93 5.96 4.20
C THR A 58 -13.97 4.44 4.20
N ALA A 59 -14.21 3.84 5.37
CA ALA A 59 -14.41 2.39 5.49
C ALA A 59 -15.62 1.87 4.67
N SER A 60 -16.57 2.73 4.29
CA SER A 60 -17.74 2.34 3.50
C SER A 60 -17.62 2.62 2.00
N THR A 61 -16.67 3.48 1.61
CA THR A 61 -16.51 3.93 0.20
C THR A 61 -15.20 3.49 -0.44
N GLY A 62 -14.25 3.02 0.36
CA GLY A 62 -12.95 2.56 -0.10
C GLY A 62 -12.96 1.13 -0.61
N VAL A 63 -11.99 0.84 -1.48
CA VAL A 63 -11.68 -0.52 -1.86
C VAL A 63 -10.94 -1.19 -0.70
N ILE A 64 -11.50 -2.31 -0.25
CA ILE A 64 -10.97 -3.06 0.90
C ILE A 64 -9.73 -3.84 0.47
N LEU A 65 -8.66 -3.66 1.23
CA LEU A 65 -7.42 -4.40 1.12
C LEU A 65 -7.20 -5.18 2.42
N ILE A 66 -7.44 -6.49 2.35
CA ILE A 66 -7.21 -7.41 3.45
C ILE A 66 -5.70 -7.54 3.75
N PRO A 67 -5.30 -7.95 4.97
CA PRO A 67 -3.91 -8.23 5.28
C PRO A 67 -3.26 -9.21 4.29
N GLY A 68 -2.09 -8.84 3.76
CA GLY A 68 -1.38 -9.61 2.73
C GLY A 68 -1.94 -9.39 1.30
N GLY A 69 -3.08 -8.74 1.17
CA GLY A 69 -3.72 -8.41 -0.10
C GLY A 69 -2.96 -7.36 -0.89
N SER A 70 -3.16 -7.37 -2.22
CA SER A 70 -2.62 -6.36 -3.11
C SER A 70 -3.64 -5.94 -4.15
N ILE A 71 -3.53 -4.70 -4.60
CA ILE A 71 -4.35 -4.11 -5.64
C ILE A 71 -3.48 -3.28 -6.57
N SER A 72 -3.75 -3.38 -7.87
CA SER A 72 -3.17 -2.49 -8.87
C SER A 72 -4.21 -1.46 -9.29
N ILE A 73 -3.79 -0.20 -9.33
CA ILE A 73 -4.62 0.93 -9.74
C ILE A 73 -3.96 1.60 -10.93
N GLU A 74 -4.70 1.71 -12.03
CA GLU A 74 -4.30 2.47 -13.21
C GLU A 74 -4.57 3.96 -12.96
N LEU A 75 -3.71 4.60 -12.17
CA LEU A 75 -3.74 6.03 -11.93
C LEU A 75 -2.42 6.66 -12.36
N ALA A 76 -2.49 7.80 -13.04
CA ALA A 76 -1.30 8.51 -13.50
C ALA A 76 -0.48 9.17 -12.36
N ASP A 77 -1.01 9.25 -11.13
CA ASP A 77 -0.33 9.89 -10.00
C ASP A 77 -0.72 9.24 -8.66
N ALA A 78 0.27 8.71 -7.94
CA ALA A 78 0.07 8.03 -6.66
C ALA A 78 -0.24 8.98 -5.50
N SER A 79 0.02 10.29 -5.66
CA SER A 79 -0.38 11.30 -4.66
C SER A 79 -1.89 11.45 -4.53
N LYS A 80 -2.64 11.03 -5.54
CA LYS A 80 -4.10 11.05 -5.56
C LYS A 80 -4.73 9.82 -4.91
N VAL A 81 -3.90 8.85 -4.52
CA VAL A 81 -4.37 7.69 -3.79
C VAL A 81 -4.28 7.97 -2.29
N TYR A 82 -5.37 7.72 -1.61
CA TYR A 82 -5.52 7.91 -0.18
C TYR A 82 -5.85 6.58 0.47
N ALA A 83 -5.39 6.42 1.71
CA ALA A 83 -5.67 5.25 2.51
C ALA A 83 -6.17 5.65 3.90
N ILE A 84 -7.06 4.82 4.44
CA ILE A 84 -7.54 4.89 5.82
C ILE A 84 -7.68 3.48 6.38
N SER A 85 -7.51 3.34 7.67
CA SER A 85 -7.79 2.11 8.40
C SER A 85 -8.72 2.40 9.58
N GLY A 86 -9.55 1.40 9.94
CA GLY A 86 -10.33 1.42 11.18
C GLY A 86 -9.50 1.12 12.43
N SER A 87 -8.25 0.69 12.26
CA SER A 87 -7.31 0.34 13.34
C SER A 87 -5.95 0.99 13.13
N ALA A 88 -5.26 1.30 14.23
CA ALA A 88 -3.93 1.89 14.20
C ALA A 88 -2.86 0.86 13.79
N ASN A 89 -1.65 1.33 13.50
CA ASN A 89 -0.48 0.52 13.15
C ASN A 89 -0.58 -0.28 11.84
N GLN A 90 -1.54 0.06 10.97
CA GLN A 90 -1.60 -0.55 9.64
C GLN A 90 -0.61 0.10 8.70
N LYS A 91 -0.06 -0.73 7.83
CA LYS A 91 0.94 -0.29 6.84
C LYS A 91 0.52 -0.64 5.43
N LEU A 92 1.11 0.06 4.48
CA LEU A 92 1.02 -0.24 3.06
C LEU A 92 2.41 -0.18 2.43
N ARG A 93 2.57 -0.91 1.34
CA ARG A 93 3.73 -0.84 0.45
C ARG A 93 3.23 -0.36 -0.90
N VAL A 94 3.96 0.57 -1.49
CA VAL A 94 3.59 1.20 -2.76
C VAL A 94 4.73 1.00 -3.74
N LEU A 95 4.42 0.44 -4.90
CA LEU A 95 5.31 0.38 -6.06
C LEU A 95 4.66 1.15 -7.19
N VAL A 96 5.34 2.21 -7.62
CA VAL A 96 4.94 3.00 -8.79
C VAL A 96 5.77 2.52 -9.97
N VAL A 97 5.10 2.18 -11.07
CA VAL A 97 5.69 1.66 -12.31
C VAL A 97 5.38 2.60 -13.47
#